data_AF-A0A182W9Y2-F1
#
_entry.id   AF-A0A182W9Y2-F1
#
_cell.length_a   1.000
_cell.length_b   1.000
_cell.length_c   1.000
_cell.angle_alpha   90.00
_cell.angle_beta   90.00
_cell.angle_gamma   90.00
#
_symmetry.space_group_name_H-M   'P 1'
#
loop_
_entity.id
_entity.type
_entity.pdbx_description
1 polymer ?
#
loop_
_entity_poly.entity_id
_entity_poly.type
_entity_poly.pdbx_seq_one_letter_code
_entity_poly.pdbx_strand_id
1 'polypeptide(L)'
;MPPADRKFAQKVYPHNLSSDKYDNVASGFPDSRTCLLHQKLQMLNVCMERRTLRDGGLPFAMRPTTTGPSGAGGGDQSDEEFFDCSDEEQESGATGRLSRLGKMLLVNSDEPLYIPVTQEPVPKTEDQLEDDAEVMLKLGPGSELCTQMMSASLLSDMESFKAANPAGQLEDFIRWYSPRDWIEDEPVDEQDPFGRKGHLSARMLIPGNTWQTVWEGARPIPARRQKRLFDDTREAEKTKYEQQLLTEMMQLECTVTQARSLQRKLFPSVSSKSSPLSDEKLAQQKQLILGLLQARETNLLDGASSPTAGRLMGLFAEAKRAANEQGNNNEQQQSSGNTLPDPIEKQFTLRLSGNTISKGAGSPQFLRAILMPQEFRLCGAFSRNTTFY
;
A
#
# COMPACT_ATOMS: atom_id res chain seq x y z
N MET A 1 -26.38 9.76 19.25
CA MET A 1 -25.56 8.54 19.32
C MET A 1 -26.35 7.41 18.67
N PRO A 2 -25.96 6.91 17.49
CA PRO A 2 -26.71 5.81 16.86
C PRO A 2 -26.40 4.50 17.62
N PRO A 3 -27.41 3.71 18.04
CA PRO A 3 -27.16 2.66 19.03
C PRO A 3 -27.18 1.26 18.39
N ALA A 4 -25.98 0.69 18.29
CA ALA A 4 -25.55 -0.69 18.05
C ALA A 4 -26.58 -1.72 17.52
N ASP A 5 -26.39 -2.14 16.27
CA ASP A 5 -26.90 -3.40 15.72
C ASP A 5 -26.20 -4.58 16.42
N ARG A 6 -26.94 -5.64 16.79
CA ARG A 6 -26.39 -6.83 17.49
C ARG A 6 -25.26 -7.51 16.71
N LYS A 7 -25.19 -7.32 15.40
CA LYS A 7 -24.10 -7.77 14.52
C LYS A 7 -22.73 -7.20 14.89
N PHE A 8 -22.66 -5.94 15.34
CA PHE A 8 -21.38 -5.29 15.68
C PHE A 8 -20.81 -5.78 17.03
N ALA A 9 -21.65 -6.28 17.93
CA ALA A 9 -21.24 -6.70 19.27
C ALA A 9 -20.58 -8.09 19.35
N GLN A 10 -20.60 -8.89 18.27
CA GLN A 10 -20.19 -10.30 18.27
C GLN A 10 -18.82 -10.60 17.63
N LYS A 11 -18.12 -9.60 17.08
CA LYS A 11 -16.81 -9.80 16.45
C LYS A 11 -15.68 -9.66 17.48
N VAL A 12 -15.34 -10.79 18.12
CA VAL A 12 -14.09 -10.91 18.89
C VAL A 12 -12.95 -11.10 17.88
N TYR A 13 -12.11 -10.08 17.72
CA TYR A 13 -10.89 -10.20 16.94
C TYR A 13 -9.87 -11.03 17.74
N PRO A 14 -9.37 -12.17 17.22
CA PRO A 14 -8.22 -12.81 17.83
C PRO A 14 -7.00 -11.90 17.67
N HIS A 15 -6.53 -11.33 18.77
CA HIS A 15 -5.25 -10.64 18.79
C HIS A 15 -4.12 -11.66 18.59
N ASN A 16 -3.23 -11.32 17.67
CA ASN A 16 -1.93 -11.91 17.34
C ASN A 16 -1.94 -12.95 16.22
N LEU A 17 -1.28 -12.59 15.11
CA LEU A 17 -0.33 -13.43 14.37
C LEU A 17 0.38 -12.63 13.24
N SER A 18 1.69 -12.88 13.13
CA SER A 18 2.62 -12.61 12.04
C SER A 18 3.41 -11.28 11.98
N SER A 19 4.68 -11.45 11.58
CA SER A 19 5.86 -10.57 11.57
C SER A 19 5.95 -9.62 10.35
N ASP A 20 4.89 -9.53 9.54
CA ASP A 20 4.89 -8.75 8.28
C ASP A 20 3.99 -7.51 8.34
N LYS A 21 3.49 -7.13 9.53
CA LYS A 21 2.68 -5.93 9.69
C LYS A 21 3.58 -4.70 9.72
N TYR A 22 3.09 -3.55 9.25
CA TYR A 22 3.78 -2.29 9.47
C TYR A 22 3.73 -1.97 10.99
N ASP A 23 4.84 -2.20 11.70
CA ASP A 23 4.95 -2.24 13.17
C ASP A 23 4.48 -0.97 13.92
N ASN A 24 4.19 0.12 13.22
CA ASN A 24 3.72 1.40 13.80
C ASN A 24 2.37 1.88 13.23
N VAL A 25 1.62 1.00 12.56
CA VAL A 25 0.30 1.31 12.00
C VAL A 25 -0.75 0.48 12.73
N ALA A 26 -1.71 1.16 13.36
CA ALA A 26 -2.77 0.48 14.13
C ALA A 26 -3.52 -0.53 13.26
N SER A 27 -3.78 -1.72 13.82
CA SER A 27 -4.60 -2.75 13.17
C SER A 27 -6.09 -2.39 13.22
N GLY A 28 -6.84 -2.72 12.17
CA GLY A 28 -8.28 -2.53 12.11
C GLY A 28 -8.72 -1.71 10.91
N PHE A 29 -9.97 -1.25 10.94
CA PHE A 29 -10.56 -0.43 9.88
C PHE A 29 -9.79 0.89 9.72
N PRO A 30 -9.69 1.44 8.49
CA PRO A 30 -9.10 2.75 8.28
C PRO A 30 -9.75 3.83 9.16
N ASP A 31 -8.94 4.64 9.84
CA ASP A 31 -9.41 5.70 10.74
C ASP A 31 -9.45 7.05 10.01
N SER A 32 -10.67 7.57 9.80
CA SER A 32 -10.91 8.86 9.13
C SER A 32 -10.34 10.07 9.87
N ARG A 33 -9.87 9.91 11.11
CA ARG A 33 -9.14 10.97 11.84
C ARG A 33 -7.67 11.09 11.45
N THR A 34 -7.15 10.13 10.69
CA THR A 34 -5.76 10.10 10.24
C THR A 34 -5.62 10.53 8.79
N CYS A 35 -4.42 10.89 8.34
CA CYS A 35 -4.23 11.27 6.93
C CYS A 35 -4.45 10.08 5.99
N LEU A 36 -4.81 10.35 4.74
CA LEU A 36 -5.13 9.32 3.75
C LEU A 36 -4.00 8.30 3.55
N LEU A 37 -2.74 8.71 3.65
CA LEU A 37 -1.60 7.80 3.60
C LEU A 37 -1.64 6.77 4.74
N HIS A 38 -1.96 7.20 5.96
CA HIS A 38 -2.07 6.33 7.11
C HIS A 38 -3.25 5.36 6.94
N GLN A 39 -4.39 5.86 6.48
CA GLN A 39 -5.56 5.04 6.16
C GLN A 39 -5.24 3.96 5.12
N LYS A 40 -4.44 4.27 4.09
CA LYS A 40 -3.98 3.32 3.08
C LYS A 40 -3.02 2.27 3.64
N LEU A 41 -2.14 2.64 4.57
CA LEU A 41 -1.31 1.68 5.29
C LEU A 41 -2.15 0.75 6.19
N GLN A 42 -3.19 1.28 6.84
CA GLN A 42 -4.15 0.48 7.59
C GLN A 42 -4.89 -0.50 6.67
N MET A 43 -5.32 -0.05 5.48
CA MET A 43 -5.93 -0.91 4.47
C MET A 43 -5.00 -2.06 4.06
N LEU A 44 -3.71 -1.79 3.83
CA LEU A 44 -2.72 -2.85 3.54
C LEU A 44 -2.60 -3.86 4.69
N ASN A 45 -2.57 -3.40 5.94
CA ASN A 45 -2.56 -4.29 7.10
C ASN A 45 -3.80 -5.19 7.14
N VAL A 46 -4.99 -4.67 6.81
CA VAL A 46 -6.22 -5.47 6.72
C VAL A 46 -6.14 -6.51 5.60
N CYS A 47 -5.60 -6.13 4.44
CA CYS A 47 -5.42 -7.06 3.32
C CYS A 47 -4.49 -8.23 3.71
N MET A 48 -3.36 -7.94 4.36
CA MET A 48 -2.42 -8.95 4.83
C MET A 48 -3.05 -9.88 5.87
N GLU A 49 -3.83 -9.34 6.80
CA GLU A 49 -4.53 -10.12 7.82
C GLU A 49 -5.58 -11.06 7.21
N ARG A 50 -6.41 -10.56 6.29
CA ARG A 50 -7.43 -11.38 5.60
C ARG A 50 -6.82 -12.46 4.73
N ARG A 51 -5.71 -12.16 4.04
CA ARG A 51 -4.94 -13.15 3.30
C ARG A 51 -4.37 -14.23 4.22
N THR A 52 -3.82 -13.85 5.37
CA THR A 52 -3.24 -14.79 6.34
C THR A 52 -4.31 -15.73 6.90
N LEU A 53 -5.50 -15.20 7.22
CA LEU A 53 -6.65 -16.00 7.65
C LEU A 53 -7.11 -16.99 6.57
N ARG A 54 -7.17 -16.55 5.31
CA ARG A 54 -7.52 -17.40 4.16
C ARG A 54 -6.51 -18.52 3.94
N ASP A 55 -5.23 -18.21 4.04
CA ASP A 55 -4.13 -19.14 3.79
C ASP A 55 -3.84 -20.05 5.02
N GLY A 56 -4.71 -20.02 6.05
CA GLY A 56 -4.58 -20.85 7.25
C GLY A 56 -3.37 -20.51 8.12
N GLY A 57 -2.85 -19.28 8.03
CA GLY A 57 -1.68 -18.82 8.78
C GLY A 57 -0.33 -19.31 8.25
N LEU A 58 -0.28 -19.88 7.05
CA LEU A 58 0.98 -20.38 6.47
C LEU A 58 1.83 -19.23 5.88
N PRO A 59 3.15 -19.21 6.12
CA PRO A 59 4.05 -18.26 5.47
C PRO A 59 4.02 -18.43 3.94
N PHE A 60 4.18 -17.33 3.21
CA PHE A 60 4.20 -17.30 1.74
C PHE A 60 5.14 -18.36 1.12
N ALA A 61 6.28 -18.62 1.79
CA ALA A 61 7.30 -19.57 1.36
C ALA A 61 6.94 -21.06 1.53
N MET A 62 5.86 -21.39 2.25
CA MET A 62 5.44 -22.78 2.53
C MET A 62 4.14 -23.18 1.82
N ARG A 63 3.71 -22.39 0.83
CA ARG A 63 2.55 -22.72 -0.02
C ARG A 63 2.85 -24.00 -0.83
N PRO A 64 1.90 -24.95 -0.94
CA PRO A 64 1.97 -25.98 -1.96
C PRO A 64 1.82 -25.30 -3.33
N THR A 65 2.85 -25.35 -4.15
CA THR A 65 2.74 -25.02 -5.57
C THR A 65 1.95 -26.13 -6.24
N THR A 66 0.67 -25.92 -6.51
CA THR A 66 -0.04 -26.68 -7.54
C THR A 66 0.42 -26.19 -8.91
N THR A 67 1.70 -26.39 -9.22
CA THR A 67 2.27 -26.19 -10.55
C THR A 67 2.48 -27.55 -11.18
N GLY A 68 1.55 -27.95 -12.06
CA GLY A 68 1.89 -28.80 -13.20
C GLY A 68 2.90 -28.05 -14.09
N PRO A 69 3.75 -28.75 -14.86
CA PRO A 69 5.00 -28.16 -15.33
C PRO A 69 4.81 -27.25 -16.55
N SER A 70 5.44 -26.07 -16.44
CA SER A 70 6.09 -25.29 -17.51
C SER A 70 5.26 -24.79 -18.69
N GLY A 71 5.00 -23.48 -18.71
CA GLY A 71 4.68 -22.72 -19.92
C GLY A 71 4.72 -21.22 -19.64
N ALA A 72 5.74 -20.53 -20.18
CA ALA A 72 5.87 -19.08 -20.12
C ALA A 72 4.69 -18.38 -20.78
N GLY A 73 4.10 -17.39 -20.11
CA GLY A 73 3.09 -16.50 -20.68
C GLY A 73 2.48 -15.60 -19.62
N GLY A 74 2.74 -14.30 -19.71
CA GLY A 74 1.94 -13.31 -18.99
C GLY A 74 0.50 -13.36 -19.50
N GLY A 75 -0.44 -13.47 -18.57
CA GLY A 75 -1.86 -13.54 -18.86
C GLY A 75 -2.63 -13.33 -17.56
N ASP A 76 -3.19 -12.11 -17.44
CA ASP A 76 -4.50 -11.81 -16.86
C ASP A 76 -5.12 -12.92 -15.99
N GLN A 77 -4.99 -12.81 -14.66
CA GLN A 77 -5.82 -13.59 -13.74
C GLN A 77 -7.18 -12.90 -13.68
N SER A 78 -7.99 -13.12 -14.73
CA SER A 78 -9.42 -12.80 -14.70
C SER A 78 -10.10 -13.67 -13.64
N ASP A 79 -10.92 -13.03 -12.81
CA ASP A 79 -11.71 -13.51 -11.67
C ASP A 79 -12.72 -14.66 -11.95
N GLU A 80 -12.32 -15.71 -12.66
CA GLU A 80 -13.15 -16.87 -12.99
C GLU A 80 -12.47 -18.17 -12.52
N GLU A 81 -11.96 -18.21 -11.27
CA GLU A 81 -11.73 -19.48 -10.58
C GLU A 81 -13.08 -20.03 -10.10
N PHE A 82 -13.84 -20.53 -11.08
CA PHE A 82 -14.94 -21.46 -10.86
C PHE A 82 -14.36 -22.67 -10.10
N PHE A 83 -14.68 -22.76 -8.81
CA PHE A 83 -14.40 -23.96 -8.02
C PHE A 83 -15.31 -25.07 -8.58
N ASP A 84 -14.78 -25.83 -9.55
CA ASP A 84 -15.35 -27.10 -9.99
C ASP A 84 -15.12 -28.15 -8.89
N CYS A 85 -15.82 -27.98 -7.77
CA CYS A 85 -16.13 -29.08 -6.89
C CYS A 85 -17.42 -29.69 -7.45
N SER A 86 -17.24 -30.61 -8.40
CA SER A 86 -18.18 -31.64 -8.84
C SER A 86 -19.60 -31.46 -8.29
N ASP A 87 -20.50 -31.01 -9.16
CA ASP A 87 -21.95 -31.14 -9.01
C ASP A 87 -22.27 -32.56 -8.51
N GLU A 88 -22.52 -32.72 -7.21
CA GLU A 88 -23.29 -33.78 -6.56
C GLU A 88 -23.14 -33.61 -5.04
N GLU A 89 -23.79 -32.58 -4.49
CA GLU A 89 -24.42 -32.58 -3.16
C GLU A 89 -25.00 -31.19 -2.91
N GLN A 90 -26.24 -31.00 -3.36
CA GLN A 90 -27.15 -30.05 -2.74
C GLN A 90 -27.36 -30.56 -1.30
N GLU A 91 -26.45 -30.23 -0.38
CA GLU A 91 -26.62 -30.45 1.06
C GLU A 91 -27.93 -29.76 1.46
N SER A 92 -29.03 -30.51 1.43
CA SER A 92 -30.39 -30.07 1.77
C SER A 92 -30.53 -29.97 3.29
N GLY A 93 -29.64 -29.18 3.90
CA GLY A 93 -29.48 -29.08 5.33
C GLY A 93 -28.92 -27.71 5.73
N ALA A 94 -29.17 -27.33 6.97
CA ALA A 94 -28.72 -26.05 7.49
C ALA A 94 -27.20 -26.00 7.63
N THR A 95 -26.56 -24.96 7.07
CA THR A 95 -25.10 -24.76 7.08
C THR A 95 -24.73 -23.35 7.54
N GLY A 96 -23.46 -23.13 7.93
CA GLY A 96 -22.99 -21.79 8.31
C GLY A 96 -23.55 -21.26 9.64
N ARG A 97 -23.86 -22.14 10.61
CA ARG A 97 -24.32 -21.76 11.95
C ARG A 97 -23.14 -21.44 12.86
N LEU A 98 -23.15 -20.27 13.50
CA LEU A 98 -22.17 -19.88 14.52
C LEU A 98 -22.56 -20.42 15.90
N SER A 99 -23.79 -20.11 16.35
CA SER A 99 -24.34 -20.59 17.63
C SER A 99 -25.86 -20.41 17.64
N ARG A 100 -26.55 -20.96 18.66
CA ARG A 100 -27.98 -20.70 18.87
C ARG A 100 -28.21 -19.30 19.45
N LEU A 101 -29.24 -18.60 19.01
CA LEU A 101 -29.63 -17.30 19.58
C LEU A 101 -30.41 -17.53 20.89
N GLY A 102 -29.67 -17.82 21.97
CA GLY A 102 -30.27 -18.11 23.27
C GLY A 102 -31.27 -19.26 23.20
N LYS A 103 -32.48 -19.03 23.72
CA LYS A 103 -33.61 -19.97 23.69
C LYS A 103 -34.68 -19.59 22.65
N MET A 104 -34.38 -18.66 21.75
CA MET A 104 -35.34 -18.18 20.75
C MET A 104 -35.63 -19.27 19.71
N LEU A 105 -36.92 -19.38 19.35
CA LEU A 105 -37.40 -20.23 18.27
C LEU A 105 -37.82 -19.35 17.08
N LEU A 106 -37.89 -19.97 15.89
CA LEU A 106 -38.43 -19.33 14.70
C LEU A 106 -39.91 -18.95 14.89
N VAL A 107 -40.40 -17.93 14.19
CA VAL A 107 -41.78 -17.44 14.37
C VAL A 107 -42.82 -18.51 14.02
N ASN A 108 -42.61 -19.23 12.90
CA ASN A 108 -43.56 -20.22 12.37
C ASN A 108 -43.12 -21.68 12.53
N SER A 109 -42.11 -21.94 13.36
CA SER A 109 -41.57 -23.28 13.62
C SER A 109 -41.06 -23.40 15.05
N ASP A 110 -41.13 -24.60 15.64
CA ASP A 110 -40.51 -24.91 16.94
C ASP A 110 -39.01 -25.20 16.83
N GLU A 111 -38.40 -24.94 15.66
CA GLU A 111 -36.97 -24.97 15.48
C GLU A 111 -36.25 -23.79 16.15
N PRO A 112 -35.07 -24.01 16.75
CA PRO A 112 -34.29 -22.93 17.34
C PRO A 112 -33.72 -21.99 16.27
N LEU A 113 -33.72 -20.70 16.56
CA LEU A 113 -33.10 -19.68 15.72
C LEU A 113 -31.57 -19.72 15.90
N TYR A 114 -30.84 -19.89 14.80
CA TYR A 114 -29.38 -19.90 14.79
C TYR A 114 -28.81 -18.57 14.28
N ILE A 115 -27.71 -18.14 14.91
CA ILE A 115 -26.89 -17.04 14.46
C ILE A 115 -26.05 -17.54 13.28
N PRO A 116 -26.17 -16.94 12.09
CA PRO A 116 -25.35 -17.32 10.94
C PRO A 116 -23.91 -16.77 11.07
N VAL A 117 -22.98 -17.45 10.42
CA VAL A 117 -21.66 -16.90 10.09
C VAL A 117 -21.82 -15.98 8.90
N THR A 118 -21.51 -14.69 9.07
CA THR A 118 -21.59 -13.66 8.02
C THR A 118 -20.21 -13.23 7.54
N GLN A 119 -20.13 -12.64 6.35
CA GLN A 119 -18.91 -11.98 5.91
C GLN A 119 -18.50 -10.81 6.80
N GLU A 120 -17.21 -10.49 6.78
CA GLU A 120 -16.70 -9.31 7.46
C GLU A 120 -17.13 -8.01 6.75
N PRO A 121 -17.23 -6.88 7.47
CA PRO A 121 -17.58 -5.62 6.84
C PRO A 121 -16.44 -5.19 5.91
N VAL A 122 -16.78 -4.48 4.84
CA VAL A 122 -15.80 -3.95 3.89
C VAL A 122 -15.10 -2.76 4.55
N PRO A 123 -13.78 -2.82 4.84
CA PRO A 123 -13.03 -1.64 5.25
C PRO A 123 -12.99 -0.65 4.10
N LYS A 124 -13.14 0.64 4.41
CA LYS A 124 -13.09 1.71 3.42
C LYS A 124 -12.23 2.85 3.92
N THR A 125 -11.43 3.41 3.03
CA THR A 125 -10.71 4.67 3.27
C THR A 125 -11.63 5.87 3.01
N GLU A 126 -11.22 7.05 3.46
CA GLU A 126 -11.97 8.30 3.30
C GLU A 126 -12.27 8.63 1.83
N ASP A 127 -11.29 8.50 0.94
CA ASP A 127 -11.47 8.71 -0.50
C ASP A 127 -12.49 7.73 -1.10
N GLN A 128 -12.50 6.47 -0.68
CA GLN A 128 -13.50 5.48 -1.11
C GLN A 128 -14.91 5.82 -0.62
N LEU A 129 -15.04 6.37 0.59
CA LEU A 129 -16.33 6.82 1.12
C LEU A 129 -16.86 8.05 0.38
N GLU A 130 -15.96 8.97 -0.01
CA GLU A 130 -16.30 10.12 -0.84
C GLU A 130 -16.73 9.69 -2.25
N ASP A 131 -16.00 8.78 -2.87
CA ASP A 131 -16.34 8.19 -4.18
C ASP A 131 -17.72 7.54 -4.16
N ASP A 132 -18.00 6.72 -3.14
CA ASP A 132 -19.30 6.07 -2.95
C ASP A 132 -20.44 7.09 -2.82
N ALA A 133 -20.21 8.17 -2.06
CA ALA A 133 -21.18 9.24 -1.88
C ALA A 133 -21.42 10.00 -3.19
N GLU A 134 -20.37 10.27 -3.97
CA GLU A 134 -20.49 10.94 -5.26
C GLU A 134 -21.25 10.07 -6.28
N VAL A 135 -20.94 8.78 -6.36
CA VAL A 135 -21.62 7.82 -7.23
C VAL A 135 -23.11 7.75 -6.86
N MET A 136 -23.42 7.71 -5.57
CA MET A 136 -24.80 7.69 -5.06
C MET A 136 -25.57 8.97 -5.43
N LEU A 137 -24.93 10.14 -5.31
CA LEU A 137 -25.53 11.41 -5.71
C LEU A 137 -25.82 11.47 -7.21
N LYS A 138 -24.94 10.91 -8.05
CA LYS A 138 -25.11 10.89 -9.51
C LYS A 138 -26.20 9.92 -9.98
N LEU A 139 -26.28 8.73 -9.37
CA LEU A 139 -27.24 7.69 -9.76
C LEU A 139 -28.66 7.98 -9.26
N GLY A 140 -28.81 8.78 -8.21
CA GLY A 140 -30.08 9.12 -7.59
C GLY A 140 -30.72 7.94 -6.81
N PRO A 141 -31.74 8.23 -5.98
CA PRO A 141 -32.48 7.18 -5.27
C PRO A 141 -33.31 6.35 -6.26
N GLY A 142 -33.12 5.03 -6.25
CA GLY A 142 -33.90 4.07 -7.05
C GLY A 142 -33.18 3.47 -8.27
N SER A 143 -31.95 3.91 -8.58
CA SER A 143 -31.10 3.20 -9.54
C SER A 143 -30.77 1.79 -9.03
N GLU A 144 -30.78 0.80 -9.92
CA GLU A 144 -30.46 -0.60 -9.60
C GLU A 144 -29.04 -0.70 -9.02
N LEU A 145 -28.07 0.01 -9.61
CA LEU A 145 -26.70 0.06 -9.13
C LEU A 145 -26.58 0.71 -7.74
N CYS A 146 -27.33 1.79 -7.49
CA CYS A 146 -27.37 2.44 -6.18
C CYS A 146 -27.97 1.50 -5.11
N THR A 147 -29.04 0.80 -5.46
CA THR A 147 -29.67 -0.22 -4.62
C THR A 147 -28.70 -1.37 -4.34
N GLN A 148 -27.98 -1.85 -5.34
CA GLN A 148 -26.99 -2.91 -5.20
C GLN A 148 -25.83 -2.49 -4.29
N MET A 149 -25.27 -1.29 -4.48
CA MET A 149 -24.19 -0.76 -3.63
C MET A 149 -24.62 -0.65 -2.16
N MET A 150 -25.84 -0.19 -1.89
CA MET A 150 -26.37 -0.06 -0.53
C MET A 150 -26.74 -1.40 0.10
N SER A 151 -27.17 -2.38 -0.71
CA SER A 151 -27.72 -3.65 -0.21
C SER A 151 -26.76 -4.85 -0.29
N ALA A 152 -25.56 -4.71 -0.86
CA ALA A 152 -24.62 -5.83 -1.01
C ALA A 152 -24.31 -6.54 0.32
N SER A 153 -24.08 -5.77 1.39
CA SER A 153 -23.86 -6.34 2.73
C SER A 153 -25.12 -7.02 3.28
N LEU A 154 -26.28 -6.38 3.11
CA LEU A 154 -27.58 -6.91 3.53
C LEU A 154 -27.91 -8.23 2.81
N LEU A 155 -27.67 -8.30 1.50
CA LEU A 155 -27.86 -9.49 0.68
C LEU A 155 -27.00 -10.65 1.21
N SER A 156 -25.69 -10.41 1.40
CA SER A 156 -24.77 -11.41 1.95
C SER A 156 -25.22 -11.93 3.33
N ASP A 157 -25.74 -11.06 4.19
CA ASP A 157 -26.24 -11.46 5.50
C ASP A 157 -27.54 -12.26 5.41
N MET A 158 -28.47 -11.87 4.53
CA MET A 158 -29.73 -12.60 4.30
C MET A 158 -29.47 -13.99 3.72
N GLU A 159 -28.54 -14.10 2.77
CA GLU A 159 -28.12 -15.39 2.22
C GLU A 159 -27.52 -16.30 3.29
N SER A 160 -26.65 -15.75 4.14
CA SER A 160 -26.03 -16.46 5.26
C SER A 160 -27.09 -16.93 6.27
N PHE A 161 -28.07 -16.07 6.56
CA PHE A 161 -29.16 -16.37 7.48
C PHE A 161 -30.06 -17.49 6.96
N LYS A 162 -30.45 -17.44 5.68
CA LYS A 162 -31.26 -18.50 5.04
C LYS A 162 -30.51 -19.84 5.02
N ALA A 163 -29.20 -19.83 4.79
CA ALA A 163 -28.39 -21.05 4.88
C ALA A 163 -28.37 -21.66 6.30
N ALA A 164 -28.29 -20.80 7.32
CA ALA A 164 -28.28 -21.24 8.73
C ALA A 164 -29.67 -21.62 9.26
N ASN A 165 -30.73 -21.00 8.74
CA ASN A 165 -32.11 -21.17 9.16
C ASN A 165 -33.03 -21.44 7.95
N PRO A 166 -33.08 -22.68 7.43
CA PRO A 166 -33.87 -23.01 6.24
C PRO A 166 -35.38 -22.76 6.38
N ALA A 167 -35.92 -22.92 7.60
CA ALA A 167 -37.32 -22.61 7.92
C ALA A 167 -37.55 -21.14 8.33
N GLY A 168 -36.50 -20.31 8.34
CA GLY A 168 -36.56 -18.94 8.80
C GLY A 168 -37.22 -17.99 7.80
N GLN A 169 -37.94 -17.01 8.32
CA GLN A 169 -38.62 -15.98 7.51
C GLN A 169 -37.98 -14.60 7.70
N LEU A 170 -38.49 -13.60 6.97
CA LEU A 170 -37.96 -12.23 7.06
C LEU A 170 -38.07 -11.70 8.50
N GLU A 171 -39.16 -12.02 9.19
CA GLU A 171 -39.42 -11.70 10.58
C GLU A 171 -38.32 -12.24 11.50
N ASP A 172 -37.90 -13.50 11.31
CA ASP A 172 -36.80 -14.11 12.07
C ASP A 172 -35.46 -13.42 11.78
N PHE A 173 -35.22 -13.06 10.52
CA PHE A 173 -34.05 -12.28 10.14
C PHE A 173 -34.05 -10.91 10.82
N ILE A 174 -35.19 -10.20 10.84
CA ILE A 174 -35.32 -8.89 11.50
C ILE A 174 -35.12 -9.02 13.02
N ARG A 175 -35.71 -10.03 13.66
CA ARG A 175 -35.51 -10.31 15.11
C ARG A 175 -34.04 -10.49 15.47
N TRP A 176 -33.22 -11.03 14.56
CA TRP A 176 -31.77 -11.17 14.75
C TRP A 176 -30.99 -9.91 14.34
N TYR A 177 -31.22 -9.40 13.15
CA TYR A 177 -30.41 -8.37 12.48
C TYR A 177 -30.73 -6.96 12.95
N SER A 178 -32.03 -6.62 13.03
CA SER A 178 -32.53 -5.34 13.54
C SER A 178 -33.68 -5.55 14.54
N PRO A 179 -33.38 -5.96 15.79
CA PRO A 179 -34.41 -6.21 16.80
C PRO A 179 -35.30 -5.00 17.09
N ARG A 180 -34.86 -3.79 16.72
CA ARG A 180 -35.64 -2.54 16.84
C ARG A 180 -36.81 -2.46 15.87
N ASP A 181 -36.73 -3.18 14.76
CA ASP A 181 -37.78 -3.21 13.74
C ASP A 181 -38.77 -4.36 13.96
N TRP A 182 -38.61 -5.11 15.04
CA TRP A 182 -39.58 -6.08 15.54
C TRP A 182 -40.36 -5.45 16.68
N ILE A 183 -41.69 -5.36 16.52
CA ILE A 183 -42.60 -4.83 17.54
C ILE A 183 -43.33 -6.02 18.15
N GLU A 184 -43.09 -6.30 19.42
CA GLU A 184 -43.76 -7.36 20.16
C GLU A 184 -45.17 -6.90 20.58
N ASP A 185 -46.17 -7.78 20.46
CA ASP A 185 -47.54 -7.51 20.90
C ASP A 185 -47.66 -7.69 22.42
N GLU A 186 -48.34 -6.77 23.12
CA GLU A 186 -48.60 -6.87 24.58
C GLU A 186 -49.92 -7.62 24.89
N PRO A 187 -50.02 -8.40 26.00
CA PRO A 187 -48.97 -8.80 26.93
C PRO A 187 -48.42 -10.20 26.61
N VAL A 188 -47.14 -10.39 26.96
CA VAL A 188 -46.40 -11.65 26.92
C VAL A 188 -47.22 -12.75 27.59
N ASP A 189 -47.83 -13.64 26.78
CA ASP A 189 -48.33 -14.92 27.30
C ASP A 189 -47.17 -15.61 28.02
N GLU A 190 -47.35 -16.06 29.26
CA GLU A 190 -46.34 -16.84 30.00
C GLU A 190 -45.91 -18.12 29.23
N GLN A 191 -46.68 -18.50 28.20
CA GLN A 191 -46.38 -19.58 27.25
C GLN A 191 -45.39 -19.21 26.12
N ASP A 192 -45.11 -17.94 25.81
CA ASP A 192 -44.15 -17.53 24.77
C ASP A 192 -43.09 -16.51 25.26
N PRO A 193 -42.14 -16.96 26.12
CA PRO A 193 -41.14 -16.08 26.74
C PRO A 193 -40.09 -15.47 25.79
N PHE A 194 -40.24 -15.62 24.47
CA PHE A 194 -39.24 -15.22 23.47
C PHE A 194 -39.81 -14.37 22.30
N GLY A 195 -41.03 -13.84 22.44
CA GLY A 195 -41.58 -12.83 21.54
C GLY A 195 -41.75 -13.31 20.10
N ARG A 196 -42.36 -14.48 19.88
CA ARG A 196 -42.75 -14.94 18.53
C ARG A 196 -44.00 -14.21 18.03
N LYS A 197 -44.85 -13.72 18.94
CA LYS A 197 -46.01 -12.87 18.62
C LYS A 197 -45.58 -11.41 18.52
N GLY A 198 -45.53 -10.89 17.29
CA GLY A 198 -45.20 -9.52 17.00
C GLY A 198 -45.30 -9.23 15.50
N HIS A 199 -45.03 -8.00 15.11
CA HIS A 199 -45.10 -7.56 13.73
C HIS A 199 -43.92 -6.65 13.36
N LEU A 200 -43.67 -6.52 12.07
CA LEU A 200 -42.65 -5.63 11.54
C LEU A 200 -43.01 -4.16 11.81
N SER A 201 -42.01 -3.31 11.97
CA SER A 201 -42.18 -1.86 12.13
C SER A 201 -42.84 -1.23 10.90
N ALA A 202 -43.51 -0.08 11.08
CA ALA A 202 -44.17 0.62 9.98
C ALA A 202 -43.23 0.96 8.80
N ARG A 203 -41.93 1.20 9.08
CA ARG A 203 -40.89 1.42 8.06
C ARG A 203 -40.64 0.18 7.20
N MET A 204 -40.71 -1.00 7.81
CA MET A 204 -40.49 -2.27 7.13
C MET A 204 -41.67 -2.69 6.24
N LEU A 205 -42.85 -2.11 6.46
CA LEU A 205 -44.07 -2.37 5.70
C LEU A 205 -44.30 -1.37 4.55
N ILE A 206 -43.34 -0.46 4.28
CA ILE A 206 -43.46 0.51 3.19
C ILE A 206 -43.48 -0.24 1.84
N PRO A 207 -44.41 0.08 0.92
CA PRO A 207 -44.42 -0.50 -0.42
C PRO A 207 -43.10 -0.28 -1.15
N GLY A 208 -42.54 -1.34 -1.75
CA GLY A 208 -41.24 -1.28 -2.41
C GLY A 208 -40.05 -1.23 -1.45
N ASN A 209 -40.20 -1.75 -0.22
CA ASN A 209 -39.11 -1.85 0.74
C ASN A 209 -37.96 -2.70 0.18
N THR A 210 -36.78 -2.10 0.04
CA THR A 210 -35.55 -2.74 -0.39
C THR A 210 -35.23 -4.02 0.38
N TRP A 211 -35.52 -4.07 1.69
CA TRP A 211 -35.22 -5.25 2.50
C TRP A 211 -36.05 -6.47 2.10
N GLN A 212 -37.33 -6.26 1.78
CA GLN A 212 -38.20 -7.32 1.31
C GLN A 212 -37.76 -7.79 -0.09
N THR A 213 -37.46 -6.86 -1.00
CA THR A 213 -36.96 -7.19 -2.34
C THR A 213 -35.64 -7.98 -2.29
N VAL A 214 -34.69 -7.56 -1.45
CA VAL A 214 -33.42 -8.26 -1.27
C VAL A 214 -33.64 -9.63 -0.64
N TRP A 215 -34.54 -9.73 0.35
CA TRP A 215 -34.89 -11.01 0.97
C TRP A 215 -35.49 -11.98 -0.03
N GLU A 216 -36.42 -11.55 -0.87
CA GLU A 216 -37.04 -12.39 -1.90
C GLU A 216 -36.00 -12.89 -2.93
N GLY A 217 -35.03 -12.05 -3.29
CA GLY A 217 -33.93 -12.42 -4.20
C GLY A 217 -32.81 -13.27 -3.58
N ALA A 218 -32.66 -13.25 -2.25
CA ALA A 218 -31.56 -13.93 -1.55
C ALA A 218 -31.70 -15.46 -1.58
N ARG A 219 -30.60 -16.16 -1.89
CA ARG A 219 -30.51 -17.63 -1.88
C ARG A 219 -29.89 -18.15 -0.58
N PRO A 220 -30.18 -19.39 -0.13
CA PRO A 220 -29.59 -19.97 1.07
C PRO A 220 -28.11 -20.36 0.81
N ILE A 221 -27.20 -19.39 0.82
CA ILE A 221 -25.77 -19.59 0.55
C ILE A 221 -24.97 -19.20 1.81
N PRO A 222 -24.20 -20.12 2.43
CA PRO A 222 -23.38 -19.78 3.60
C PRO A 222 -22.22 -18.87 3.19
N ALA A 223 -21.76 -17.99 4.09
CA ALA A 223 -20.72 -16.98 3.81
C ALA A 223 -19.47 -17.53 3.08
N ARG A 224 -19.03 -18.75 3.37
CA ARG A 224 -17.87 -19.40 2.72
C ARG A 224 -18.06 -19.66 1.21
N ARG A 225 -19.30 -19.73 0.72
CA ARG A 225 -19.67 -19.99 -0.69
C ARG A 225 -20.19 -18.72 -1.39
N GLN A 226 -20.28 -17.60 -0.69
CA GLN A 226 -20.73 -16.34 -1.28
C GLN A 226 -19.61 -15.63 -2.02
N LYS A 227 -19.99 -14.74 -2.95
CA LYS A 227 -19.04 -13.78 -3.53
C LYS A 227 -18.48 -12.89 -2.42
N ARG A 228 -17.16 -12.71 -2.42
CA ARG A 228 -16.48 -11.89 -1.40
C ARG A 228 -16.90 -10.43 -1.52
N LEU A 229 -17.29 -9.83 -0.39
CA LEU A 229 -17.58 -8.39 -0.31
C LEU A 229 -16.30 -7.55 -0.38
N PHE A 230 -15.17 -8.12 0.01
CA PHE A 230 -13.86 -7.47 -0.01
C PHE A 230 -12.83 -8.39 -0.64
N ASP A 231 -12.16 -7.88 -1.66
CA ASP A 231 -11.04 -8.55 -2.30
C ASP A 231 -9.72 -7.98 -1.78
N ASP A 232 -9.11 -8.71 -0.84
CA ASP A 232 -7.84 -8.33 -0.23
C ASP A 232 -6.68 -8.27 -1.23
N THR A 233 -6.72 -9.05 -2.31
CA THR A 233 -5.65 -9.06 -3.31
C THR A 233 -5.70 -7.79 -4.14
N ARG A 234 -6.88 -7.50 -4.70
CA ARG A 234 -7.09 -6.33 -5.56
C ARG A 234 -6.93 -5.02 -4.81
N GLU A 235 -7.43 -4.92 -3.57
CA GLU A 235 -7.27 -3.72 -2.74
C GLU A 235 -5.81 -3.50 -2.33
N ALA A 236 -5.06 -4.56 -2.04
CA ALA A 236 -3.63 -4.47 -1.76
C ALA A 236 -2.83 -3.97 -2.97
N GLU A 237 -3.13 -4.50 -4.16
CA GLU A 237 -2.49 -4.07 -5.41
C GLU A 237 -2.77 -2.59 -5.70
N LYS A 238 -4.05 -2.18 -5.65
CA LYS A 238 -4.46 -0.78 -5.84
C LYS A 238 -3.68 0.14 -4.90
N THR A 239 -3.67 -0.19 -3.61
CA THR A 239 -2.99 0.62 -2.60
C THR A 239 -1.47 0.70 -2.84
N LYS A 240 -0.85 -0.41 -3.25
CA LYS A 240 0.58 -0.46 -3.58
C LYS A 240 0.93 0.42 -4.77
N TYR A 241 0.13 0.38 -5.85
CA TYR A 241 0.34 1.23 -7.02
C TYR A 241 0.25 2.72 -6.68
N GLU A 242 -0.75 3.11 -5.89
CA GLU A 242 -0.92 4.50 -5.46
C GLU A 242 0.26 4.99 -4.59
N GLN A 243 0.74 4.14 -3.67
CA GLN A 243 1.92 4.47 -2.85
C GLN A 243 3.21 4.56 -3.66
N GLN A 244 3.38 3.68 -4.65
CA GLN A 244 4.52 3.74 -5.56
C GLN A 244 4.49 5.06 -6.36
N LEU A 245 3.34 5.43 -6.91
CA LEU A 245 3.16 6.68 -7.63
C LEU A 245 3.51 7.90 -6.76
N LEU A 246 3.03 7.94 -5.51
CA LEU A 246 3.35 9.02 -4.58
C LEU A 246 4.86 9.11 -4.31
N THR A 247 5.52 7.96 -4.14
CA THR A 247 6.97 7.90 -3.93
C THR A 247 7.73 8.42 -5.14
N GLU A 248 7.35 8.00 -6.34
CA GLU A 248 7.96 8.47 -7.59
C GLU A 248 7.73 9.98 -7.79
N MET A 249 6.54 10.49 -7.49
CA MET A 249 6.24 11.92 -7.53
C MET A 249 7.09 12.72 -6.54
N MET A 250 7.23 12.23 -5.30
CA MET A 250 8.06 12.88 -4.28
C MET A 250 9.54 12.90 -4.69
N GLN A 251 10.04 11.80 -5.24
CA GLN A 251 11.41 11.72 -5.77
C GLN A 251 11.62 12.70 -6.95
N LEU A 252 10.65 12.80 -7.86
CA LEU A 252 10.68 13.74 -8.97
C LEU A 252 10.69 15.19 -8.46
N GLU A 253 9.82 15.53 -7.51
CA GLU A 253 9.74 16.87 -6.93
C GLU A 253 11.04 17.25 -6.20
N CYS A 254 11.61 16.31 -5.45
CA CYS A 254 12.92 16.47 -4.81
C CYS A 254 14.00 16.76 -5.87
N THR A 255 14.05 15.97 -6.94
CA THR A 255 15.02 16.12 -8.02
C THR A 255 14.88 17.49 -8.72
N VAL A 256 13.64 17.92 -9.02
CA VAL A 256 13.36 19.24 -9.61
C VAL A 256 13.79 20.37 -8.68
N THR A 257 13.54 20.23 -7.38
CA THR A 257 13.91 21.22 -6.37
C THR A 257 15.43 21.32 -6.22
N GLN A 258 16.12 20.18 -6.20
CA GLN A 258 17.58 20.13 -6.21
C GLN A 258 18.17 20.77 -7.48
N ALA A 259 17.62 20.45 -8.66
CA ALA A 259 18.04 21.05 -9.92
C ALA A 259 17.91 22.59 -9.93
N ARG A 260 16.75 23.10 -9.49
CA ARG A 260 16.49 24.55 -9.38
C ARG A 260 17.39 25.22 -8.34
N SER A 261 17.70 24.52 -7.24
CA SER A 261 18.63 25.01 -6.21
C SER A 261 20.05 25.12 -6.75
N LEU A 262 20.55 24.07 -7.40
CA LEU A 262 21.86 24.06 -8.06
C LEU A 262 21.95 25.15 -9.13
N GLN A 263 20.92 25.29 -9.97
CA GLN A 263 20.87 26.32 -11.00
C GLN A 263 21.02 27.73 -10.40
N ARG A 264 20.26 28.06 -9.34
CA ARG A 264 20.34 29.38 -8.69
C ARG A 264 21.68 29.63 -8.00
N LYS A 265 22.24 28.60 -7.34
CA LYS A 265 23.50 28.72 -6.60
C LYS A 265 24.72 28.86 -7.53
N LEU A 266 24.75 28.07 -8.60
CA LEU A 266 25.87 28.03 -9.55
C LEU A 266 25.76 29.12 -10.62
N PHE A 267 24.54 29.45 -11.06
CA PHE A 267 24.27 30.37 -12.15
C PHE A 267 23.20 31.41 -11.77
N PRO A 268 23.43 32.28 -10.77
CA PRO A 268 22.48 33.33 -10.47
C PRO A 268 22.37 34.29 -11.64
N SER A 269 21.14 34.69 -11.94
CA SER A 269 20.85 35.75 -12.89
C SER A 269 21.51 37.04 -12.41
N VAL A 270 22.50 37.52 -13.14
CA VAL A 270 23.10 38.84 -12.90
C VAL A 270 22.10 39.88 -13.42
N SER A 271 21.68 40.79 -12.54
CA SER A 271 20.63 41.78 -12.81
C SER A 271 20.84 42.56 -14.12
N SER A 272 19.80 42.55 -14.96
CA SER A 272 19.36 43.56 -15.94
C SER A 272 20.29 44.09 -17.05
N LYS A 273 21.52 43.58 -17.23
CA LYS A 273 22.40 44.02 -18.34
C LYS A 273 23.19 42.91 -19.06
N SER A 274 22.85 41.64 -18.89
CA SER A 274 23.48 40.55 -19.65
C SER A 274 22.76 40.30 -20.97
N SER A 275 23.51 40.13 -22.05
CA SER A 275 23.01 39.59 -23.32
C SER A 275 22.29 38.24 -23.09
N PRO A 276 21.32 37.87 -23.95
CA PRO A 276 20.73 36.54 -23.88
C PRO A 276 21.82 35.47 -23.90
N LEU A 277 21.75 34.52 -22.96
CA LEU A 277 22.64 33.36 -22.94
C LEU A 277 22.47 32.59 -24.26
N SER A 278 23.58 32.23 -24.90
CA SER A 278 23.52 31.37 -26.08
C SER A 278 22.95 30.00 -25.72
N ASP A 279 22.23 29.38 -26.64
CA ASP A 279 21.65 28.04 -26.46
C ASP A 279 22.72 27.01 -26.08
N GLU A 280 23.93 27.17 -26.61
CA GLU A 280 25.08 26.33 -26.27
C GLU A 280 25.48 26.44 -24.79
N LYS A 281 25.55 27.66 -24.24
CA LYS A 281 25.86 27.88 -22.82
C LYS A 281 24.75 27.35 -21.92
N LEU A 282 23.49 27.49 -22.34
CA LEU A 282 22.35 26.93 -21.61
C LEU A 282 22.39 25.40 -21.60
N ALA A 283 22.72 24.76 -22.72
CA ALA A 283 22.90 23.31 -22.80
C ALA A 283 24.04 22.82 -21.89
N GLN A 284 25.18 23.52 -21.89
CA GLN A 284 26.32 23.22 -21.02
C GLN A 284 25.97 23.35 -19.53
N GLN A 285 25.22 24.38 -19.14
CA GLN A 285 24.73 24.52 -17.76
C GLN A 285 23.81 23.36 -17.34
N LYS A 286 22.87 22.97 -18.22
CA LYS A 286 21.98 21.82 -17.99
C LYS A 286 22.77 20.53 -17.83
N GLN A 287 23.78 20.31 -18.68
CA GLN A 287 24.63 19.12 -18.62
C GLN A 287 25.42 19.04 -17.30
N LEU A 288 25.96 20.19 -16.83
CA LEU A 288 26.64 20.25 -15.54
C LEU A 288 25.70 19.89 -14.39
N ILE A 289 24.50 20.49 -14.36
CA ILE A 289 23.51 20.23 -13.30
C ILE A 289 23.09 18.76 -13.29
N LEU A 290 22.85 18.18 -14.47
CA LEU A 290 22.53 16.75 -14.60
C LEU A 290 23.65 15.86 -14.09
N GLY A 291 24.91 16.16 -14.42
CA GLY A 291 26.07 15.41 -13.92
C GLY A 291 26.18 15.45 -12.39
N LEU A 292 25.97 16.64 -11.79
CA LEU A 292 25.97 16.83 -10.35
C LEU A 292 24.83 16.08 -9.65
N LEU A 293 23.61 16.09 -10.20
CA LEU A 293 22.46 15.37 -9.65
C LEU A 293 22.62 13.85 -9.74
N GLN A 294 23.29 13.36 -10.79
CA GLN A 294 23.55 11.92 -10.98
C GLN A 294 24.75 11.42 -10.14
N ALA A 295 25.37 12.28 -9.33
CA ALA A 295 26.58 11.97 -8.56
C ALA A 295 27.70 11.36 -9.41
N ARG A 296 27.84 11.82 -10.66
CA ARG A 296 28.90 11.37 -11.59
C ARG A 296 30.09 12.32 -11.56
N GLU A 297 31.26 11.80 -11.95
CA GLU A 297 32.41 12.65 -12.26
C GLU A 297 32.00 13.69 -13.31
N THR A 298 32.00 14.96 -12.90
CA THR A 298 31.48 16.05 -13.72
C THR A 298 32.58 17.09 -13.92
N ASN A 299 32.99 17.29 -15.17
CA ASN A 299 34.00 18.29 -15.51
C ASN A 299 33.41 19.70 -15.39
N LEU A 300 34.13 20.57 -14.69
CA LEU A 300 33.79 21.99 -14.63
C LEU A 300 34.17 22.68 -15.93
N LEU A 301 33.21 23.39 -16.51
CA LEU A 301 33.44 24.28 -17.64
C LEU A 301 34.48 25.34 -17.24
N ASP A 302 35.42 25.62 -18.13
CA ASP A 302 36.51 26.59 -17.93
C ASP A 302 37.46 26.28 -16.74
N GLY A 303 37.45 25.03 -16.24
CA GLY A 303 38.41 24.53 -15.27
C GLY A 303 38.27 25.09 -13.84
N ALA A 304 39.32 24.90 -13.05
CA ALA A 304 39.34 25.21 -11.60
C ALA A 304 39.27 26.71 -11.28
N SER A 305 39.61 27.57 -12.24
CA SER A 305 39.56 29.03 -12.11
C SER A 305 38.21 29.63 -12.54
N SER A 306 37.23 28.79 -12.94
CA SER A 306 35.94 29.29 -13.41
C SER A 306 35.13 29.93 -12.26
N PRO A 307 34.24 30.91 -12.57
CA PRO A 307 33.32 31.46 -11.57
C PRO A 307 32.45 30.38 -10.91
N THR A 308 32.11 29.33 -11.65
CA THR A 308 31.37 28.16 -11.16
C THR A 308 32.18 27.37 -10.14
N ALA A 309 33.47 27.15 -10.38
CA ALA A 309 34.37 26.49 -9.44
C ALA A 309 34.50 27.29 -8.13
N GLY A 310 34.64 28.62 -8.22
CA GLY A 310 34.67 29.49 -7.04
C GLY A 310 33.39 29.41 -6.19
N ARG A 311 32.22 29.33 -6.83
CA ARG A 311 30.93 29.13 -6.14
C ARG A 311 30.84 27.77 -5.47
N LEU A 312 31.25 26.70 -6.15
CA LEU A 312 31.30 25.35 -5.57
C LEU A 312 32.18 25.32 -4.32
N MET A 313 33.36 25.92 -4.38
CA MET A 313 34.25 26.06 -3.22
C MET A 313 33.58 26.82 -2.06
N GLY A 314 32.83 27.88 -2.35
CA GLY A 314 32.02 28.59 -1.37
C GLY A 314 30.96 27.70 -0.72
N LEU A 315 30.22 26.92 -1.51
CA LEU A 315 29.21 25.97 -1.01
C LEU A 315 29.83 24.89 -0.11
N PHE A 316 31.01 24.37 -0.46
CA PHE A 316 31.73 23.43 0.41
C PHE A 316 32.17 24.07 1.74
N ALA A 317 32.64 25.33 1.70
CA ALA A 317 33.03 26.06 2.90
C ALA A 317 31.84 26.41 3.80
N GLU A 318 30.67 26.68 3.22
CA GLU A 318 29.40 26.85 3.95
C GLU A 318 28.93 25.54 4.58
N ALA A 319 28.95 24.43 3.82
CA ALA A 319 28.59 23.11 4.33
C ALA A 319 29.48 22.68 5.50
N LYS A 320 30.80 22.94 5.41
CA LYS A 320 31.76 22.67 6.49
C LYS A 320 31.47 23.49 7.76
N ARG A 321 31.08 24.76 7.60
CA ARG A 321 30.69 25.63 8.73
C ARG A 321 29.41 25.13 9.41
N ALA A 322 28.38 24.82 8.63
CA ALA A 322 27.11 24.32 9.16
C ALA A 322 27.27 22.97 9.92
N ALA A 323 28.13 22.07 9.43
CA ALA A 323 28.41 20.81 10.11
C ALA A 323 29.10 21.02 11.48
N ASN A 324 30.02 21.99 11.58
CA ASN A 324 30.69 22.33 12.83
C ASN A 324 29.74 22.97 13.87
N GLU A 325 28.74 23.73 13.43
CA GLU A 325 27.75 24.35 14.32
C GLU A 325 26.81 23.34 14.98
N GLN A 326 26.61 22.16 14.37
CA GLN A 326 25.81 21.07 14.93
C GLN A 326 26.59 20.12 15.84
N GLY A 327 27.92 20.28 15.94
CA GLY A 327 28.85 19.37 16.64
C GLY A 327 29.70 20.04 17.72
N ASN A 328 29.07 20.57 18.76
CA ASN A 328 29.62 20.86 20.10
C ASN A 328 30.66 22.00 20.28
N ASN A 329 30.47 22.72 21.38
CA ASN A 329 31.30 23.78 21.96
C ASN A 329 32.76 23.36 22.24
N ASN A 330 33.67 23.46 21.27
CA ASN A 330 35.08 23.64 21.62
C ASN A 330 35.79 24.54 20.64
N GLU A 331 36.23 25.67 21.18
CA GLU A 331 37.05 26.67 20.53
C GLU A 331 38.38 26.04 20.08
N GLN A 332 38.56 25.95 18.77
CA GLN A 332 39.88 26.12 18.17
C GLN A 332 39.69 26.73 16.79
N GLN A 333 40.04 28.02 16.70
CA GLN A 333 40.22 28.75 15.46
C GLN A 333 41.18 27.98 14.55
N GLN A 334 40.64 27.24 13.57
CA GLN A 334 41.40 26.82 12.40
C GLN A 334 41.19 27.81 11.27
N SER A 335 42.31 28.20 10.67
CA SER A 335 42.46 29.30 9.72
C SER A 335 41.41 29.31 8.62
N SER A 336 40.88 30.50 8.37
CA SER A 336 40.02 30.92 7.28
C SER A 336 40.66 30.70 5.89
N GLY A 337 40.70 29.46 5.44
CA GLY A 337 41.04 29.10 4.06
C GLY A 337 39.92 28.28 3.44
N ASN A 338 39.49 28.65 2.22
CA ASN A 338 38.59 27.85 1.38
C ASN A 338 39.26 26.53 0.99
N THR A 339 39.39 25.60 1.93
CA THR A 339 39.94 24.27 1.73
C THR A 339 38.79 23.31 1.49
N LEU A 340 38.93 22.49 0.45
CA LEU A 340 38.01 21.38 0.23
C LEU A 340 37.97 20.50 1.48
N PRO A 341 36.83 19.83 1.77
CA PRO A 341 36.81 18.77 2.76
C PRO A 341 37.88 17.73 2.43
N ASP A 342 38.35 17.02 3.45
CA ASP A 342 39.35 15.98 3.24
C ASP A 342 38.82 14.99 2.18
N PRO A 343 39.61 14.73 1.12
CA PRO A 343 39.14 13.88 0.03
C PRO A 343 38.80 12.49 0.54
N ILE A 344 37.59 12.04 0.23
CA ILE A 344 37.10 10.68 0.53
C ILE A 344 37.97 9.62 -0.17
N GLU A 345 38.52 9.97 -1.33
CA GLU A 345 39.39 9.12 -2.13
C GLU A 345 40.58 9.94 -2.68
N LYS A 346 41.82 9.45 -2.49
CA LYS A 346 43.03 9.97 -3.14
C LYS A 346 43.54 8.95 -4.15
N GLN A 347 43.63 9.35 -5.42
CA GLN A 347 44.10 8.47 -6.51
C GLN A 347 45.45 8.96 -7.08
N PHE A 348 46.45 8.08 -7.09
CA PHE A 348 47.76 8.31 -7.68
C PHE A 348 47.93 7.37 -8.87
N THR A 349 48.25 7.87 -10.06
CA THR A 349 48.55 7.02 -11.24
C THR A 349 49.99 7.24 -11.69
N LEU A 350 50.85 6.24 -11.50
CA LEU A 350 52.15 6.15 -12.15
C LEU A 350 51.96 5.57 -13.55
N ARG A 351 52.45 6.26 -14.58
CA ARG A 351 52.49 5.76 -15.96
C ARG A 351 53.94 5.59 -16.38
N LEU A 352 54.26 4.43 -16.94
CA LEU A 352 55.58 4.14 -17.48
C LEU A 352 55.44 3.75 -18.96
N SER A 353 56.11 4.52 -19.81
CA SER A 353 56.24 4.26 -21.24
C SER A 353 57.73 4.31 -21.56
N GLY A 354 58.30 3.22 -22.08
CA GLY A 354 59.72 3.18 -22.41
C GLY A 354 59.99 2.31 -23.64
N ASN A 355 61.12 2.52 -24.29
CA ASN A 355 61.56 1.67 -25.39
C ASN A 355 62.01 0.32 -24.84
N THR A 356 61.51 -0.77 -25.41
CA THR A 356 61.98 -2.12 -25.05
C THR A 356 63.21 -2.47 -25.87
N ILE A 357 64.19 -3.15 -25.26
CA ILE A 357 65.46 -3.52 -25.89
C ILE A 357 65.24 -4.42 -27.13
N SER A 358 64.14 -5.17 -27.19
CA SER A 358 63.90 -6.14 -28.25
C SER A 358 62.82 -5.79 -29.27
N LYS A 359 61.82 -4.92 -29.01
CA LYS A 359 60.76 -4.59 -29.97
C LYS A 359 60.11 -3.21 -29.73
N GLY A 360 60.78 -2.11 -30.14
CA GLY A 360 60.15 -0.80 -30.31
C GLY A 360 59.54 -0.16 -29.04
N ALA A 361 58.60 0.77 -29.25
CA ALA A 361 57.88 1.46 -28.17
C ALA A 361 57.16 0.45 -27.28
N GLY A 362 57.59 0.34 -26.02
CA GLY A 362 56.98 -0.56 -25.05
C GLY A 362 55.51 -0.23 -24.81
N SER A 363 54.72 -1.25 -24.50
CA SER A 363 53.31 -1.07 -24.16
C SER A 363 53.19 -0.18 -22.91
N PRO A 364 52.22 0.76 -22.90
CA PRO A 364 52.03 1.66 -21.77
C PRO A 364 51.67 0.85 -20.53
N GLN A 365 52.48 0.98 -19.49
CA GLN A 365 52.23 0.39 -18.19
C GLN A 365 51.69 1.46 -17.24
N PHE A 366 50.82 1.07 -16.32
CA PHE A 366 50.43 1.96 -15.25
C PHE A 366 50.23 1.21 -13.93
N LEU A 367 50.46 1.93 -12.85
CA LEU A 367 50.11 1.54 -11.50
C LEU A 367 49.28 2.67 -10.89
N ARG A 368 48.08 2.34 -10.44
CA ARG A 368 47.15 3.24 -9.80
C ARG A 368 46.95 2.81 -8.35
N ALA A 369 47.25 3.70 -7.43
CA ALA A 369 46.98 3.55 -6.01
C ALA A 369 45.77 4.41 -5.63
N ILE A 370 44.80 3.83 -4.96
CA ILE A 370 43.57 4.47 -4.49
C ILE A 370 43.58 4.35 -2.95
N LEU A 371 43.65 5.49 -2.27
CA LEU A 371 43.59 5.60 -0.81
C LEU A 371 42.21 6.12 -0.38
N MET A 372 41.54 5.39 0.49
CA MET A 372 40.33 5.79 1.22
C MET A 372 40.57 5.62 2.74
N PRO A 373 39.75 6.21 3.64
CA PRO A 373 40.00 6.18 5.09
C PRO A 373 40.13 4.79 5.71
N GLN A 374 39.49 3.76 5.13
CA GLN A 374 39.52 2.38 5.63
C GLN A 374 40.03 1.38 4.58
N GLU A 375 40.45 1.84 3.41
CA GLU A 375 40.76 0.96 2.28
C GLU A 375 41.93 1.49 1.45
N PHE A 376 42.83 0.59 1.07
CA PHE A 376 43.92 0.83 0.13
C PHE A 376 43.80 -0.14 -1.03
N ARG A 377 43.53 0.37 -2.24
CA ARG A 377 43.43 -0.43 -3.47
C ARG A 377 44.59 -0.09 -4.40
N LEU A 378 45.20 -1.14 -4.94
CA LEU A 378 46.26 -1.03 -5.95
C LEU A 378 45.80 -1.76 -7.22
N CYS A 379 45.75 -1.06 -8.35
CA CYS A 379 45.47 -1.67 -9.65
C CYS A 379 46.54 -1.27 -10.65
N GLY A 380 46.99 -2.21 -11.48
CA GLY A 380 48.02 -1.91 -12.46
C GLY A 380 47.89 -2.77 -13.70
N ALA A 381 48.38 -2.23 -14.82
CA ALA A 381 48.57 -2.96 -16.06
C ALA A 381 50.08 -2.99 -16.35
N PHE A 382 50.65 -4.19 -16.31
CA PHE A 382 52.09 -4.42 -16.48
C PHE A 382 52.32 -5.37 -17.64
N SER A 383 53.24 -5.03 -18.54
CA SER A 383 53.70 -5.96 -19.56
C SER A 383 54.84 -6.81 -18.99
N ARG A 384 54.68 -8.13 -19.05
CA ARG A 384 55.68 -9.10 -18.59
C ARG A 384 56.55 -9.48 -19.78
N ASN A 385 57.76 -8.94 -19.86
CA ASN A 385 58.77 -9.42 -20.81
C ASN A 385 59.63 -10.47 -20.07
N THR A 386 59.47 -11.75 -20.40
CA THR A 386 60.21 -12.86 -19.78
C THR A 386 61.55 -13.15 -20.45
N THR A 387 61.96 -12.34 -21.44
CA THR A 387 63.25 -12.50 -22.11
C THR A 387 64.33 -11.76 -21.31
N PHE A 388 65.03 -12.49 -20.43
CA PHE A 388 66.30 -12.04 -19.85
C PHE A 388 67.40 -12.27 -20.88
N TYR A 389 68.16 -11.23 -21.20
CA TYR A 389 69.45 -11.33 -21.90
C TYR A 389 70.53 -10.72 -21.03
#